data_AF-A0A060YLY6-F1
#
_entry.id   AF-A0A060YLY6-F1
#
_cell.length_a   1.000
_cell.length_b   1.000
_cell.length_c   1.000
_cell.angle_alpha   90.00
_cell.angle_beta   90.00
_cell.angle_gamma   90.00
#
_symmetry.space_group_name_H-M   'P 1'
#
loop_
_entity.id
_entity.type
_entity.pdbx_description
1 polymer ?
#
loop_
_entity_poly.entity_id
_entity_poly.type
_entity_poly.pdbx_seq_one_letter_code
_entity_poly.pdbx_strand_id
1 'polypeptide(L)'
;MDDYACLCSPRNEVRYMGKDCDELYNACSFAPCSDCTSTPGTSEYHCVCPEGFTGDNCTEEVDECHSNPCSFPHTECMDQVNSYFCRCPPGYGGEDCEERVTDCIDEPCLNNGTCILLQEGFECHCARGFDGEHCEEDVDECASHPCQNGAICMDGVAEFHCFCVPGFQGYNCEIDINECASRPCENNGTCINEKDRYKCQCLVGFTGVNCEVEIDECESNPCRNGATCHDLLGLYSCECLPGFEGTDCEVDIDECASDPCLNGAICQDKVDR
;
A
#
# COMPACT_ATOMS: atom_id res chain seq x y z
N MET A 1 90.41 -22.62 -23.56
CA MET A 1 89.68 -21.47 -24.12
C MET A 1 88.93 -20.91 -22.95
N ASP A 2 89.55 -19.90 -22.33
CA ASP A 2 88.91 -18.86 -21.52
C ASP A 2 88.02 -19.30 -20.35
N ASP A 3 88.65 -19.87 -19.31
CA ASP A 3 88.11 -19.87 -17.95
C ASP A 3 88.45 -18.51 -17.28
N TYR A 4 87.48 -17.60 -17.19
CA TYR A 4 87.63 -16.38 -16.40
C TYR A 4 86.53 -16.31 -15.34
N ALA A 5 86.95 -16.34 -14.08
CA ALA A 5 86.11 -16.21 -12.90
C ALA A 5 86.25 -14.79 -12.32
N CYS A 6 85.17 -14.00 -12.30
CA CYS A 6 85.15 -12.68 -11.66
C CYS A 6 84.91 -12.81 -10.15
N LEU A 7 85.69 -12.09 -9.32
CA LEU A 7 85.60 -12.07 -7.85
C LEU A 7 85.10 -10.72 -7.33
N CYS A 8 84.27 -10.74 -6.26
CA CYS A 8 83.71 -9.55 -5.60
C CYS A 8 84.62 -8.92 -4.53
N SER A 9 84.43 -7.62 -4.28
CA SER A 9 84.97 -6.84 -3.14
C SER A 9 83.91 -6.72 -2.02
N PRO A 10 84.29 -6.70 -0.72
CA PRO A 10 83.35 -6.81 0.39
C PRO A 10 82.80 -5.44 0.81
N ARG A 11 81.68 -5.05 0.21
CA ARG A 11 80.60 -4.19 0.73
C ARG A 11 79.77 -3.75 -0.46
N ASN A 12 78.52 -4.25 -0.52
CA ASN A 12 77.42 -3.86 -1.40
C ASN A 12 77.75 -3.18 -2.74
N GLU A 13 77.25 -3.87 -3.77
CA GLU A 13 76.86 -3.38 -5.09
C GLU A 13 77.92 -3.49 -6.19
N VAL A 14 77.51 -4.20 -7.26
CA VAL A 14 78.12 -4.35 -8.59
C VAL A 14 79.07 -5.56 -8.77
N ARG A 15 78.73 -6.41 -9.75
CA ARG A 15 79.63 -7.39 -10.36
C ARG A 15 79.88 -6.99 -11.81
N TYR A 16 81.06 -7.34 -12.31
CA TYR A 16 81.45 -7.04 -13.68
C TYR A 16 81.50 -8.33 -14.51
N MET A 17 80.98 -8.28 -15.75
CA MET A 17 81.12 -9.36 -16.73
C MET A 17 81.50 -8.80 -18.12
N GLY A 18 81.99 -9.67 -19.01
CA GLY A 18 82.54 -9.32 -20.32
C GLY A 18 84.01 -9.72 -20.46
N LYS A 19 84.54 -9.75 -21.70
CA LYS A 19 85.93 -10.18 -22.00
C LYS A 19 86.98 -9.39 -21.20
N ASP A 20 86.64 -8.17 -20.81
CA ASP A 20 87.51 -7.22 -20.11
C ASP A 20 86.95 -6.78 -18.72
N CYS A 21 85.83 -7.34 -18.25
CA CYS A 21 85.13 -6.95 -17.01
C CYS A 21 84.61 -5.49 -16.99
N ASP A 22 84.07 -5.01 -18.10
CA ASP A 22 83.68 -3.61 -18.27
C ASP A 22 82.17 -3.34 -18.08
N GLU A 23 81.33 -4.38 -18.09
CA GLU A 23 79.87 -4.22 -17.98
C GLU A 23 79.39 -4.45 -16.54
N LEU A 24 78.66 -3.47 -16.00
CA LEU A 24 77.94 -3.60 -14.72
C LEU A 24 76.82 -4.64 -14.86
N TYR A 25 76.95 -5.78 -14.20
CA TYR A 25 75.91 -6.78 -14.07
C TYR A 25 75.66 -7.07 -12.59
N ASN A 26 74.60 -6.47 -12.03
CA ASN A 26 74.10 -6.84 -10.72
C ASN A 26 72.81 -7.65 -10.89
N ALA A 27 72.93 -8.98 -10.96
CA ALA A 27 71.78 -9.87 -11.02
C ALA A 27 70.82 -9.71 -9.82
N CYS A 28 71.29 -9.12 -8.71
CA CYS A 28 70.50 -8.88 -7.50
C CYS A 28 69.82 -7.51 -7.46
N SER A 29 69.97 -6.64 -8.49
CA SER A 29 69.28 -5.33 -8.54
C SER A 29 67.94 -5.37 -9.26
N PHE A 30 67.54 -6.52 -9.81
CA PHE A 30 66.25 -6.67 -10.48
C PHE A 30 65.15 -6.84 -9.43
N ALA A 31 64.27 -5.84 -9.32
CA ALA A 31 62.99 -6.03 -8.65
C ALA A 31 62.17 -7.04 -9.49
N PRO A 32 61.56 -8.07 -8.87
CA PRO A 32 61.15 -8.14 -7.47
C PRO A 32 61.98 -9.09 -6.58
N CYS A 33 63.22 -9.47 -6.95
CA CYS A 33 64.07 -10.38 -6.15
C CYS A 33 64.17 -9.93 -4.67
N SER A 34 63.73 -10.80 -3.74
CA SER A 34 63.60 -10.47 -2.30
C SER A 34 64.90 -10.65 -1.53
N ASP A 35 65.69 -11.67 -1.89
CA ASP A 35 67.05 -11.92 -1.43
C ASP A 35 67.83 -12.61 -2.54
N CYS A 36 69.15 -12.45 -2.59
CA CYS A 36 69.95 -12.92 -3.71
C CYS A 36 71.27 -13.49 -3.22
N THR A 37 71.51 -14.75 -3.55
CA THR A 37 72.76 -15.43 -3.25
C THR A 37 73.53 -15.71 -4.52
N SER A 38 74.84 -15.89 -4.40
CA SER A 38 75.68 -16.07 -5.56
C SER A 38 76.88 -16.92 -5.24
N THR A 39 77.36 -17.68 -6.22
CA THR A 39 78.53 -18.52 -6.05
C THR A 39 79.79 -17.73 -6.39
N PRO A 40 80.74 -17.56 -5.44
CA PRO A 40 81.99 -16.85 -5.73
C PRO A 40 82.82 -17.56 -6.80
N GLY A 41 83.20 -16.84 -7.86
CA GLY A 41 84.03 -17.36 -8.93
C GLY A 41 83.28 -18.05 -10.08
N THR A 42 81.94 -18.00 -10.10
CA THR A 42 81.14 -18.43 -11.26
C THR A 42 80.17 -17.31 -11.69
N SER A 43 79.51 -17.48 -12.84
CA SER A 43 78.42 -16.62 -13.29
C SER A 43 77.05 -17.03 -12.73
N GLU A 44 77.01 -17.94 -11.75
CA GLU A 44 75.76 -18.48 -11.20
C GLU A 44 75.28 -17.66 -10.00
N TYR A 45 73.97 -17.36 -9.99
CA TYR A 45 73.27 -16.68 -8.91
C TYR A 45 71.90 -17.33 -8.70
N HIS A 46 71.34 -17.12 -7.52
CA HIS A 46 70.02 -17.62 -7.15
C HIS A 46 69.27 -16.52 -6.40
N CYS A 47 68.18 -16.05 -7.00
CA CYS A 47 67.23 -15.16 -6.35
C CYS A 47 66.20 -15.95 -5.54
N VAL A 48 65.91 -15.48 -4.34
CA VAL A 48 64.73 -15.87 -3.57
C VAL A 48 63.59 -14.97 -4.03
N CYS A 49 62.61 -15.56 -4.70
CA CYS A 49 61.47 -14.82 -5.19
C CYS A 49 60.46 -14.53 -4.09
N PRO A 50 59.82 -13.34 -4.10
CA PRO A 50 58.62 -13.12 -3.33
C PRO A 50 57.55 -14.15 -3.71
N GLU A 51 56.61 -14.39 -2.80
CA GLU A 51 55.47 -15.26 -3.07
C GLU A 51 54.71 -14.76 -4.33
N GLY A 52 54.27 -15.69 -5.19
CA GLY A 52 53.65 -15.38 -6.49
C GLY A 52 54.62 -15.13 -7.66
N PHE A 53 55.95 -15.19 -7.46
CA PHE A 53 56.93 -14.99 -8.54
C PHE A 53 57.94 -16.14 -8.65
N THR A 54 58.43 -16.39 -9.87
CA THR A 54 59.37 -17.45 -10.21
C THR A 54 60.40 -17.02 -11.27
N GLY A 55 61.30 -17.93 -11.61
CA GLY A 55 62.39 -17.72 -12.56
C GLY A 55 63.63 -17.09 -11.94
N ASP A 56 64.74 -17.08 -12.69
CA ASP A 56 66.06 -16.72 -12.18
C ASP A 56 66.13 -15.27 -11.63
N ASN A 57 65.29 -14.37 -12.15
CA ASN A 57 65.20 -12.97 -11.71
C ASN A 57 63.85 -12.61 -11.08
N CYS A 58 63.00 -13.59 -10.78
CA CYS A 58 61.67 -13.37 -10.19
C CYS A 58 60.74 -12.49 -11.04
N THR A 59 60.99 -12.38 -12.35
CA THR A 59 60.20 -11.55 -13.26
C THR A 59 59.00 -12.28 -13.84
N GLU A 60 58.96 -13.60 -13.68
CA GLU A 60 57.85 -14.42 -14.13
C GLU A 60 56.86 -14.50 -12.97
N GLU A 61 55.62 -14.10 -13.22
CA GLU A 61 54.55 -14.29 -12.26
C GLU A 61 54.03 -15.73 -12.41
N VAL A 62 53.65 -16.32 -11.28
CA VAL A 62 53.20 -17.70 -11.21
C VAL A 62 51.72 -17.73 -11.58
N ASP A 63 51.37 -18.35 -12.71
CA ASP A 63 49.97 -18.58 -13.09
C ASP A 63 49.35 -19.63 -12.14
N GLU A 64 48.65 -19.18 -11.09
CA GLU A 64 47.98 -20.06 -10.13
C GLU A 64 46.79 -20.81 -10.76
N CYS A 65 46.23 -20.28 -11.84
CA CYS A 65 45.15 -20.90 -12.61
C CYS A 65 45.59 -22.14 -13.40
N HIS A 66 46.90 -22.33 -13.65
CA HIS A 66 47.42 -23.51 -14.35
C HIS A 66 47.06 -24.84 -13.67
N SER A 67 46.92 -24.83 -12.34
CA SER A 67 46.56 -26.00 -11.55
C SER A 67 45.08 -26.41 -11.67
N ASN A 68 44.25 -25.60 -12.35
CA ASN A 68 42.79 -25.70 -12.39
C ASN A 68 42.17 -25.78 -10.99
N PRO A 69 42.36 -24.76 -10.14
CA PRO A 69 41.87 -24.78 -8.76
C PRO A 69 40.34 -24.76 -8.68
N CYS A 70 39.66 -24.08 -9.61
CA CYS A 70 38.19 -24.00 -9.61
C CYS A 70 37.51 -25.35 -9.92
N SER A 71 36.57 -25.75 -9.07
CA SER A 71 35.92 -27.07 -9.03
C SER A 71 35.08 -27.43 -10.26
N PHE A 72 34.59 -26.45 -11.03
CA PHE A 72 33.67 -26.69 -12.14
C PHE A 72 34.30 -26.49 -13.52
N PRO A 73 34.02 -27.39 -14.50
CA PRO A 73 34.38 -27.16 -15.89
C PRO A 73 33.63 -25.93 -16.41
N HIS A 74 34.34 -25.04 -17.11
CA HIS A 74 33.86 -23.74 -17.63
C HIS A 74 33.75 -22.59 -16.62
N THR A 75 34.31 -22.72 -15.42
CA THR A 75 34.50 -21.60 -14.49
C THR A 75 35.66 -20.71 -14.95
N GLU A 76 35.49 -19.40 -14.90
CA GLU A 76 36.55 -18.45 -15.27
C GLU A 76 37.47 -18.24 -14.07
N CYS A 77 38.69 -18.79 -14.13
CA CYS A 77 39.76 -18.53 -13.16
C CYS A 77 40.48 -17.24 -13.56
N MET A 78 40.64 -16.33 -12.60
CA MET A 78 41.37 -15.08 -12.74
C MET A 78 42.63 -15.14 -11.90
N ASP A 79 43.76 -15.05 -12.59
CA ASP A 79 45.10 -15.05 -12.03
C ASP A 79 45.39 -13.75 -11.26
N GLN A 80 46.04 -13.86 -10.10
CA GLN A 80 46.42 -12.72 -9.25
C GLN A 80 47.77 -13.00 -8.60
N VAL A 81 48.53 -11.97 -8.24
CA VAL A 81 49.84 -12.20 -7.60
C VAL A 81 49.68 -12.99 -6.29
N ASN A 82 50.22 -14.22 -6.27
CA ASN A 82 50.20 -15.15 -5.13
C ASN A 82 48.79 -15.62 -4.72
N SER A 83 47.81 -15.56 -5.63
CA SER A 83 46.42 -15.92 -5.34
C SER A 83 45.65 -16.12 -6.65
N TYR A 84 44.48 -16.73 -6.59
CA TYR A 84 43.57 -16.75 -7.73
C TYR A 84 42.18 -16.33 -7.29
N PHE A 85 41.32 -16.04 -8.26
CA PHE A 85 39.91 -15.77 -8.03
C PHE A 85 39.06 -16.59 -9.00
N CYS A 86 38.21 -17.47 -8.47
CA CYS A 86 37.25 -18.24 -9.26
C CYS A 86 35.93 -17.49 -9.40
N ARG A 87 35.50 -17.24 -10.65
CA ARG A 87 34.18 -16.67 -10.93
C ARG A 87 33.11 -17.76 -10.90
N CYS A 88 32.51 -17.99 -9.74
CA CYS A 88 31.56 -19.08 -9.55
C CYS A 88 30.28 -18.94 -10.39
N PRO A 89 29.74 -20.04 -10.94
CA PRO A 89 28.44 -20.05 -11.59
C PRO A 89 27.31 -19.84 -10.56
N PRO A 90 26.12 -19.39 -11.00
CA PRO A 90 24.98 -19.24 -10.09
C PRO A 90 24.67 -20.52 -9.32
N GLY A 91 24.54 -20.42 -8.00
CA GLY A 91 24.27 -21.55 -7.10
C GLY A 91 25.52 -22.23 -6.53
N TYR A 92 26.71 -21.64 -6.73
CA TYR A 92 27.98 -22.15 -6.19
C TYR A 92 28.82 -21.03 -5.57
N GLY A 93 29.55 -21.37 -4.52
CA GLY A 93 30.42 -20.48 -3.75
C GLY A 93 31.61 -21.25 -3.14
N GLY A 94 32.40 -20.60 -2.31
CA GLY A 94 33.70 -21.11 -1.84
C GLY A 94 34.88 -20.54 -2.64
N GLU A 95 36.10 -20.73 -2.13
CA GLU A 95 37.34 -20.25 -2.78
C GLU A 95 37.55 -20.91 -4.14
N ASP A 96 37.16 -22.18 -4.24
CA ASP A 96 37.25 -23.01 -5.44
C ASP A 96 35.89 -23.26 -6.10
N CYS A 97 34.84 -22.53 -5.71
CA CYS A 97 33.45 -22.79 -6.11
C CYS A 97 32.96 -24.21 -5.78
N GLU A 98 33.48 -24.84 -4.74
CA GLU A 98 33.19 -26.22 -4.31
C GLU A 98 31.89 -26.35 -3.51
N GLU A 99 31.41 -25.24 -2.95
CA GLU A 99 30.22 -25.21 -2.11
C GLU A 99 28.98 -25.00 -2.98
N ARG A 100 27.93 -25.79 -2.73
CA ARG A 100 26.61 -25.53 -3.29
C ARG A 100 25.93 -24.46 -2.45
N VAL A 101 25.57 -23.33 -3.05
CA VAL A 101 24.73 -22.32 -2.41
C VAL A 101 23.30 -22.89 -2.38
N THR A 102 22.88 -23.34 -1.21
CA THR A 102 21.59 -24.02 -0.98
C THR A 102 20.40 -23.08 -0.85
N ASP A 103 20.67 -21.77 -0.82
CA ASP A 103 19.73 -20.76 -0.35
C ASP A 103 18.36 -20.79 -1.05
N CYS A 104 18.32 -20.90 -2.38
CA CYS A 104 17.03 -21.01 -3.11
C CYS A 104 16.53 -22.45 -3.30
N ILE A 105 17.29 -23.48 -2.92
CA ILE A 105 16.90 -24.89 -3.09
C ILE A 105 15.86 -25.30 -2.04
N ASP A 106 15.91 -24.70 -0.86
CA ASP A 106 15.00 -25.00 0.26
C ASP A 106 13.68 -24.21 0.19
N GLU A 107 13.38 -23.56 -0.95
CA GLU A 107 12.20 -22.73 -1.18
C GLU A 107 11.95 -21.71 -0.04
N PRO A 108 12.93 -20.85 0.30
CA PRO A 108 12.83 -19.96 1.44
C PRO A 108 11.76 -18.88 1.27
N CYS A 109 11.41 -18.51 0.03
CA CYS A 109 10.42 -17.49 -0.26
C CYS A 109 9.01 -18.09 -0.20
N LEU A 110 8.25 -17.67 0.81
CA LEU A 110 6.86 -18.08 1.03
C LEU A 110 5.90 -17.35 0.07
N ASN A 111 4.63 -17.74 0.12
CA ASN A 111 3.52 -17.05 -0.55
C ASN A 111 3.76 -16.77 -2.05
N ASN A 112 4.36 -17.75 -2.74
CA ASN A 112 4.66 -17.67 -4.17
C ASN A 112 5.65 -16.54 -4.54
N GLY A 113 6.52 -16.17 -3.58
CA GLY A 113 7.68 -15.30 -3.81
C GLY A 113 8.72 -15.97 -4.72
N THR A 114 9.46 -15.14 -5.47
CA THR A 114 10.52 -15.62 -6.37
C THR A 114 11.87 -15.47 -5.69
N CYS A 115 12.59 -16.57 -5.50
CA CYS A 115 13.94 -16.56 -4.94
C CYS A 115 14.98 -16.21 -6.00
N ILE A 116 15.84 -15.23 -5.69
CA ILE A 116 16.93 -14.78 -6.56
C ILE A 116 18.24 -14.95 -5.81
N LEU A 117 19.16 -15.73 -6.38
CA LEU A 117 20.50 -15.90 -5.83
C LEU A 117 21.33 -14.64 -6.05
N LEU A 118 22.04 -14.21 -5.00
CA LEU A 118 22.97 -13.08 -5.03
C LEU A 118 24.43 -13.60 -4.98
N GLN A 119 25.40 -12.69 -5.06
CA GLN A 119 26.82 -13.04 -4.91
C GLN A 119 27.13 -13.58 -3.51
N GLU A 120 26.40 -13.09 -2.50
CA GLU A 120 26.34 -13.63 -1.15
C GLU A 120 24.87 -13.72 -0.76
N GLY A 121 24.37 -14.92 -0.44
CA GLY A 121 23.00 -15.13 0.00
C GLY A 121 21.95 -15.18 -1.13
N PHE A 122 20.73 -14.78 -0.78
CA PHE A 122 19.57 -14.72 -1.66
C PHE A 122 18.68 -13.54 -1.30
N GLU A 123 17.79 -13.17 -2.23
CA GLU A 123 16.73 -12.19 -2.03
C GLU A 123 15.40 -12.76 -2.52
N CYS A 124 14.34 -12.53 -1.74
CA CYS A 124 12.98 -12.90 -2.14
C CYS A 124 12.28 -11.71 -2.79
N HIS A 125 11.83 -11.89 -4.03
CA HIS A 125 10.91 -10.97 -4.68
C HIS A 125 9.48 -11.41 -4.40
N CYS A 126 8.81 -10.70 -3.52
CA CYS A 126 7.48 -11.07 -3.06
C CYS A 126 6.41 -10.90 -4.14
N ALA A 127 5.45 -11.84 -4.14
CA ALA A 127 4.23 -11.67 -4.90
C ALA A 127 3.44 -10.47 -4.36
N ARG A 128 2.59 -9.88 -5.20
CA ARG A 128 1.75 -8.76 -4.78
C ARG A 128 0.90 -9.17 -3.58
N GLY A 129 0.82 -8.31 -2.56
CA GLY A 129 0.07 -8.55 -1.32
C GLY A 129 0.93 -9.12 -0.19
N PHE A 130 2.20 -9.43 -0.43
CA PHE A 130 3.11 -9.94 0.60
C PHE A 130 4.35 -9.06 0.75
N ASP A 131 4.91 -9.08 1.96
CA ASP A 131 6.14 -8.39 2.34
C ASP A 131 6.95 -9.26 3.33
N GLY A 132 8.10 -8.76 3.77
CA GLY A 132 9.03 -9.47 4.65
C GLY A 132 10.22 -10.07 3.90
N GLU A 133 11.24 -10.50 4.66
CA GLU A 133 12.49 -11.04 4.10
C GLU A 133 12.26 -12.33 3.30
N HIS A 134 11.26 -13.11 3.69
CA HIS A 134 10.87 -14.37 3.08
C HIS A 134 9.45 -14.32 2.52
N CYS A 135 8.87 -13.12 2.33
CA CYS A 135 7.50 -12.92 1.87
C CYS A 135 6.45 -13.57 2.79
N GLU A 136 6.76 -13.65 4.08
CA GLU A 136 5.95 -14.28 5.11
C GLU A 136 4.83 -13.40 5.65
N GLU A 137 4.93 -12.09 5.46
CA GLU A 137 3.99 -11.10 5.97
C GLU A 137 2.92 -10.80 4.91
N ASP A 138 1.65 -10.89 5.28
CA ASP A 138 0.53 -10.41 4.47
C ASP A 138 0.42 -8.89 4.67
N VAL A 139 0.29 -8.16 3.57
CA VAL A 139 0.21 -6.69 3.60
C VAL A 139 -1.20 -6.29 3.98
N ASP A 140 -1.35 -5.65 5.14
CA ASP A 140 -2.64 -5.12 5.59
C ASP A 140 -3.09 -3.94 4.71
N GLU A 141 -3.95 -4.22 3.73
CA GLU A 141 -4.51 -3.21 2.84
C GLU A 141 -5.53 -2.30 3.54
N CYS A 142 -6.09 -2.76 4.66
CA CYS A 142 -6.99 -1.98 5.51
C CYS A 142 -6.26 -0.92 6.36
N ALA A 143 -4.94 -1.01 6.54
CA ALA A 143 -4.15 -0.03 7.29
C ALA A 143 -4.28 1.40 6.75
N SER A 144 -4.55 1.55 5.44
CA SER A 144 -4.79 2.83 4.78
C SER A 144 -6.17 3.44 5.03
N HIS A 145 -7.05 2.71 5.75
CA HIS A 145 -8.45 3.06 6.01
C HIS A 145 -9.25 3.40 4.74
N PRO A 146 -9.31 2.50 3.74
CA PRO A 146 -9.92 2.81 2.45
C PRO A 146 -11.46 2.89 2.50
N CYS A 147 -12.09 2.18 3.43
CA CYS A 147 -13.54 2.12 3.57
C CYS A 147 -14.12 3.39 4.22
N GLN A 148 -15.18 3.94 3.63
CA GLN A 148 -15.81 5.20 4.05
C GLN A 148 -17.12 4.96 4.81
N ASN A 149 -17.69 6.05 5.33
CA ASN A 149 -19.03 6.08 5.96
C ASN A 149 -19.26 5.06 7.09
N GLY A 150 -18.20 4.67 7.80
CA GLY A 150 -18.29 3.71 8.92
C GLY A 150 -18.37 2.25 8.49
N ALA A 151 -18.06 1.95 7.22
CA ALA A 151 -17.93 0.59 6.73
C ALA A 151 -16.78 -0.16 7.41
N ILE A 152 -16.90 -1.50 7.46
CA ILE A 152 -15.90 -2.39 8.04
C ILE A 152 -14.96 -2.84 6.92
N CYS A 153 -13.66 -2.63 7.09
CA CYS A 153 -12.65 -3.14 6.17
C CYS A 153 -12.26 -4.58 6.54
N MET A 154 -12.22 -5.45 5.53
CA MET A 154 -11.68 -6.79 5.64
C MET A 154 -10.49 -6.90 4.71
N ASP A 155 -9.37 -7.27 5.30
CA ASP A 155 -8.12 -7.49 4.63
C ASP A 155 -8.16 -8.78 3.79
N GLY A 156 -7.38 -8.82 2.72
CA GLY A 156 -7.27 -9.92 1.79
C GLY A 156 -5.88 -9.96 1.17
N VAL A 157 -5.64 -10.83 0.21
CA VAL A 157 -4.31 -10.91 -0.43
C VAL A 157 -4.28 -9.95 -1.61
N ALA A 158 -3.51 -8.86 -1.49
CA ALA A 158 -3.36 -7.83 -2.52
C ALA A 158 -4.63 -7.03 -2.85
N GLU A 159 -5.66 -7.20 -2.02
CA GLU A 159 -7.00 -6.65 -2.17
C GLU A 159 -7.68 -6.53 -0.81
N PHE A 160 -8.62 -5.59 -0.70
CA PHE A 160 -9.46 -5.45 0.49
C PHE A 160 -10.93 -5.44 0.09
N HIS A 161 -11.79 -5.76 1.05
CA HIS A 161 -13.25 -5.67 0.88
C HIS A 161 -13.88 -4.77 1.95
N CYS A 162 -14.70 -3.82 1.50
CA CYS A 162 -15.47 -2.97 2.39
C CYS A 162 -16.89 -3.51 2.57
N PHE A 163 -17.25 -3.86 3.80
CA PHE A 163 -18.62 -4.17 4.18
C PHE A 163 -19.36 -2.88 4.51
N CYS A 164 -20.17 -2.43 3.56
CA CYS A 164 -20.96 -1.21 3.71
C CYS A 164 -22.03 -1.39 4.79
N VAL A 165 -22.18 -0.36 5.62
CA VAL A 165 -23.35 -0.20 6.48
C VAL A 165 -24.60 0.04 5.60
N PRO A 166 -25.82 -0.20 6.12
CA PRO A 166 -27.05 0.18 5.42
C PRO A 166 -26.99 1.62 4.88
N GLY A 167 -27.65 1.87 3.76
CA GLY A 167 -27.69 3.19 3.13
C GLY A 167 -26.46 3.56 2.29
N PHE A 168 -25.41 2.73 2.26
CA PHE A 168 -24.21 2.99 1.44
C PHE A 168 -23.89 1.84 0.48
N GLN A 169 -23.27 2.20 -0.64
CA GLN A 169 -22.78 1.30 -1.66
C GLN A 169 -21.49 1.85 -2.30
N GLY A 170 -20.95 1.12 -3.28
CA GLY A 170 -19.67 1.44 -3.91
C GLY A 170 -18.55 0.54 -3.43
N TYR A 171 -17.38 0.62 -4.07
CA TYR A 171 -16.24 -0.23 -3.73
C TYR A 171 -15.68 0.11 -2.34
N ASN A 172 -15.68 1.39 -1.99
CA ASN A 172 -15.23 1.92 -0.71
C ASN A 172 -16.40 2.38 0.18
N CYS A 173 -17.65 2.00 -0.15
CA CYS A 173 -18.86 2.48 0.53
C CYS A 173 -19.02 4.01 0.52
N GLU A 174 -18.54 4.65 -0.55
CA GLU A 174 -18.50 6.10 -0.75
C GLU A 174 -19.80 6.69 -1.29
N ILE A 175 -20.70 5.85 -1.82
CA ILE A 175 -21.93 6.26 -2.49
C ILE A 175 -23.11 6.10 -1.53
N ASP A 176 -23.77 7.20 -1.18
CA ASP A 176 -25.06 7.21 -0.49
C ASP A 176 -26.14 6.64 -1.42
N ILE A 177 -26.91 5.68 -0.92
CA ILE A 177 -28.03 5.10 -1.66
C ILE A 177 -29.13 6.16 -1.77
N ASN A 178 -29.79 6.20 -2.93
CA ASN A 178 -30.94 7.07 -3.11
C ASN A 178 -32.22 6.29 -2.76
N GLU A 179 -32.65 6.31 -1.50
CA GLU A 179 -33.87 5.64 -1.07
C GLU A 179 -35.12 6.21 -1.74
N CYS A 180 -35.09 7.46 -2.24
CA CYS A 180 -36.19 8.03 -3.01
C CYS A 180 -36.37 7.41 -4.40
N ALA A 181 -35.40 6.62 -4.90
CA ALA A 181 -35.50 5.96 -6.21
C ALA A 181 -36.69 4.97 -6.30
N SER A 182 -37.09 4.38 -5.17
CA SER A 182 -38.26 3.49 -5.08
C SER A 182 -39.60 4.24 -5.01
N ARG A 183 -39.55 5.59 -4.91
CA ARG A 183 -40.72 6.47 -4.75
C ARG A 183 -41.59 6.08 -3.55
N PRO A 184 -41.05 6.09 -2.31
CA PRO A 184 -41.74 5.60 -1.13
C PRO A 184 -42.89 6.50 -0.65
N CYS A 185 -42.87 7.81 -0.98
CA CYS A 185 -43.89 8.75 -0.52
C CYS A 185 -45.20 8.61 -1.30
N GLU A 186 -46.29 8.42 -0.58
CA GLU A 186 -47.66 8.36 -1.07
C GLU A 186 -48.31 9.76 -1.10
N ASN A 187 -49.54 9.83 -1.60
CA ASN A 187 -50.38 11.03 -1.62
C ASN A 187 -49.68 12.30 -2.13
N ASN A 188 -48.82 12.11 -3.14
CA ASN A 188 -48.06 13.17 -3.80
C ASN A 188 -47.09 13.92 -2.85
N GLY A 189 -46.64 13.26 -1.79
CA GLY A 189 -45.58 13.74 -0.92
C GLY A 189 -44.24 13.87 -1.67
N THR A 190 -43.44 14.87 -1.29
CA THR A 190 -42.10 15.08 -1.87
C THR A 190 -41.09 14.24 -1.12
N CYS A 191 -40.39 13.33 -1.81
CA CYS A 191 -39.32 12.54 -1.22
C CYS A 191 -38.01 13.32 -1.18
N ILE A 192 -37.36 13.33 -0.02
CA ILE A 192 -36.06 13.94 0.21
C ILE A 192 -35.09 12.83 0.61
N ASN A 193 -34.03 12.64 -0.18
CA ASN A 193 -32.95 11.73 0.19
C ASN A 193 -32.11 12.36 1.29
N GLU A 194 -31.84 11.60 2.34
CA GLU A 194 -30.96 11.99 3.43
C GLU A 194 -29.91 10.88 3.61
N LYS A 195 -28.90 11.12 4.45
CA LYS A 195 -27.84 10.14 4.69
C LYS A 195 -28.43 8.89 5.36
N ASP A 196 -28.31 7.72 4.71
CA ASP A 196 -28.84 6.41 5.18
C ASP A 196 -30.38 6.36 5.42
N ARG A 197 -31.14 7.30 4.85
CA ARG A 197 -32.60 7.31 4.99
C ARG A 197 -33.26 8.25 3.99
N TYR A 198 -34.58 8.17 3.89
CA TYR A 198 -35.39 9.22 3.25
C TYR A 198 -36.31 9.90 4.24
N LYS A 199 -36.83 11.05 3.83
CA LYS A 199 -37.92 11.75 4.49
C LYS A 199 -38.97 12.13 3.46
N CYS A 200 -40.23 11.80 3.75
CA CYS A 200 -41.35 12.30 2.98
C CYS A 200 -41.84 13.63 3.56
N GLN A 201 -41.90 14.65 2.73
CA GLN A 201 -42.59 15.90 3.03
C GLN A 201 -44.04 15.79 2.54
N CYS A 202 -44.94 15.61 3.48
CA CYS A 202 -46.36 15.43 3.20
C CYS A 202 -47.03 16.74 2.80
N LEU A 203 -48.05 16.62 1.94
CA LEU A 203 -48.97 17.71 1.67
C LEU A 203 -49.89 17.93 2.88
N VAL A 204 -50.54 19.10 2.93
CA VAL A 204 -51.53 19.42 3.98
C VAL A 204 -52.65 18.37 3.94
N GLY A 205 -53.09 17.91 5.12
CA GLY A 205 -54.07 16.83 5.27
C GLY A 205 -53.47 15.42 5.29
N PHE A 206 -52.15 15.25 5.16
CA PHE A 206 -51.51 13.93 5.24
C PHE A 206 -50.40 13.86 6.30
N THR A 207 -50.22 12.68 6.88
CA THR A 207 -49.22 12.33 7.88
C THR A 207 -48.73 10.89 7.70
N GLY A 208 -47.84 10.43 8.57
CA GLY A 208 -47.16 9.13 8.46
C GLY A 208 -45.75 9.24 7.87
N VAL A 209 -45.00 8.14 7.88
CA VAL A 209 -43.62 8.11 7.38
C VAL A 209 -43.57 8.30 5.87
N ASN A 210 -44.59 7.77 5.18
CA ASN A 210 -44.75 7.81 3.74
C ASN A 210 -45.90 8.73 3.31
N CYS A 211 -46.46 9.55 4.20
CA CYS A 211 -47.66 10.36 3.94
C CYS A 211 -48.90 9.50 3.59
N GLU A 212 -48.94 8.28 4.11
CA GLU A 212 -49.95 7.26 3.84
C GLU A 212 -51.25 7.47 4.64
N VAL A 213 -51.21 8.29 5.68
CA VAL A 213 -52.34 8.55 6.57
C VAL A 213 -52.94 9.89 6.23
N GLU A 214 -54.23 9.91 5.90
CA GLU A 214 -55.01 11.15 5.79
C GLU A 214 -55.45 11.58 7.21
N ILE A 215 -55.39 12.89 7.47
CA ILE A 215 -55.67 13.48 8.78
C ILE A 215 -57.17 13.75 8.84
N ASP A 216 -57.85 13.20 9.86
CA ASP A 216 -59.22 13.59 10.17
C ASP A 216 -59.19 14.90 10.97
N GLU A 217 -59.47 16.03 10.31
CA GLU A 217 -59.46 17.34 10.96
C GLU A 217 -60.60 17.49 12.00
N CYS A 218 -61.64 16.67 11.90
CA CYS A 218 -62.75 16.62 12.85
C CYS A 218 -62.43 15.86 14.15
N GLU A 219 -61.36 15.06 14.21
CA GLU A 219 -60.96 14.31 15.42
C GLU A 219 -60.77 15.23 16.64
N SER A 220 -60.31 16.46 16.39
CA SER A 220 -60.09 17.49 17.41
C SER A 220 -61.38 18.16 17.93
N ASN A 221 -62.55 17.84 17.33
CA ASN A 221 -63.85 18.45 17.57
C ASN A 221 -63.81 20.00 17.49
N PRO A 222 -63.46 20.57 16.33
CA PRO A 222 -63.33 22.02 16.19
C PRO A 222 -64.68 22.75 16.26
N CYS A 223 -65.74 22.13 15.72
CA CYS A 223 -67.07 22.72 15.65
C CYS A 223 -67.74 22.84 17.04
N ARG A 224 -68.26 24.04 17.34
CA ARG A 224 -68.88 24.42 18.62
C ARG A 224 -70.41 24.34 18.53
N ASN A 225 -71.05 24.55 19.68
CA ASN A 225 -72.51 24.68 19.82
C ASN A 225 -73.34 23.53 19.21
N GLY A 226 -72.77 22.32 19.17
CA GLY A 226 -73.43 21.12 18.63
C GLY A 226 -73.48 21.05 17.11
N ALA A 227 -72.70 21.88 16.42
CA ALA A 227 -72.55 21.83 14.96
C ALA A 227 -71.96 20.49 14.47
N THR A 228 -72.32 20.10 13.25
CA THR A 228 -71.80 18.88 12.63
C THR A 228 -70.49 19.20 11.93
N CYS A 229 -69.42 18.45 12.24
CA CYS A 229 -68.14 18.59 11.57
C CYS A 229 -68.10 17.71 10.32
N HIS A 230 -67.67 18.31 9.20
CA HIS A 230 -67.39 17.61 7.96
C HIS A 230 -65.90 17.69 7.68
N ASP A 231 -65.27 16.52 7.66
CA ASP A 231 -63.86 16.31 7.35
C ASP A 231 -63.58 16.58 5.87
N LEU A 232 -62.47 17.27 5.58
CA LEU A 232 -62.09 17.72 4.23
C LEU A 232 -60.58 17.67 4.10
N LEU A 233 -60.04 17.43 2.91
CA LEU A 233 -58.59 17.28 2.78
C LEU A 233 -57.79 18.52 3.23
N GLY A 234 -57.14 18.45 4.40
CA GLY A 234 -56.30 19.51 4.95
C GLY A 234 -57.06 20.66 5.63
N LEU A 235 -58.37 20.51 5.83
CA LEU A 235 -59.25 21.50 6.46
C LEU A 235 -60.52 20.83 7.01
N TYR A 236 -61.38 21.58 7.65
CA TYR A 236 -62.70 21.08 8.04
C TYR A 236 -63.76 22.11 7.69
N SER A 237 -65.02 21.70 7.69
CA SER A 237 -66.14 22.62 7.65
C SER A 237 -67.19 22.28 8.70
N CYS A 238 -67.71 23.30 9.38
CA CYS A 238 -68.75 23.16 10.38
C CYS A 238 -70.10 23.52 9.78
N GLU A 239 -71.06 22.60 9.87
CA GLU A 239 -72.46 22.87 9.58
C GLU A 239 -73.13 23.38 10.86
N CYS A 240 -73.28 24.70 10.94
CA CYS A 240 -73.86 25.37 12.11
C CYS A 240 -75.35 25.06 12.26
N LEU A 241 -75.79 24.89 13.50
CA LEU A 241 -77.21 24.89 13.82
C LEU A 241 -77.79 26.31 13.66
N PRO A 242 -79.11 26.45 13.41
CA PRO A 242 -79.76 27.76 13.37
C PRO A 242 -79.46 28.60 14.62
N GLY A 243 -79.25 29.90 14.44
CA GLY A 243 -78.83 30.83 15.51
C GLY A 243 -77.32 30.93 15.73
N PHE A 244 -76.47 30.14 15.05
CA PHE A 244 -75.01 30.24 15.18
C PHE A 244 -74.30 30.53 13.85
N GLU A 245 -73.20 31.28 13.92
CA GLU A 245 -72.30 31.58 12.81
C GLU A 245 -70.81 31.52 13.23
N GLY A 246 -69.90 31.78 12.29
CA GLY A 246 -68.45 31.64 12.48
C GLY A 246 -67.86 30.43 11.77
N THR A 247 -66.53 30.32 11.74
CA THR A 247 -65.84 29.17 11.11
C THR A 247 -66.04 27.90 11.94
N ASP A 248 -66.08 28.04 13.26
CA ASP A 248 -66.28 26.95 14.20
C ASP A 248 -67.70 26.96 14.79
N CYS A 249 -68.63 27.74 14.22
CA CYS A 249 -69.98 27.98 14.77
C CYS A 249 -69.96 28.50 16.21
N GLU A 250 -68.95 29.30 16.55
CA GLU A 250 -68.67 29.79 17.90
C GLU A 250 -69.44 31.07 18.27
N VAL A 251 -70.03 31.74 17.28
CA VAL A 251 -70.71 33.03 17.45
C VAL A 251 -72.22 32.80 17.47
N ASP A 252 -72.90 33.32 18.50
CA ASP A 252 -74.36 33.42 18.56
C ASP A 252 -74.81 34.60 17.68
N ILE A 253 -75.78 34.37 16.79
CA ILE A 253 -76.28 35.40 15.86
C ILE A 253 -77.15 36.35 16.67
N ASP A 254 -76.84 37.64 16.68
CA ASP A 254 -77.72 38.65 17.29
C ASP A 254 -78.89 38.95 16.34
N GLU A 255 -80.04 38.30 16.54
CA GLU A 255 -81.23 38.53 15.72
C GLU A 255 -81.76 39.96 15.83
N CYS A 256 -81.41 40.67 16.90
CA CYS A 256 -81.78 42.07 17.13
C CYS A 256 -80.92 43.07 16.34
N ALA A 257 -79.77 42.65 15.78
CA ALA A 257 -78.85 43.53 15.05
C ALA A 257 -79.48 44.20 13.81
N SER A 258 -80.57 43.62 13.28
CA SER A 258 -81.32 44.15 12.14
C SER A 258 -82.49 45.06 12.51
N ASP A 259 -82.67 45.38 13.81
CA ASP A 259 -83.83 46.09 14.35
C ASP A 259 -85.20 45.54 13.87
N PRO A 260 -85.47 44.22 14.01
CA PRO A 260 -86.68 43.61 13.44
C PRO A 260 -87.98 44.03 14.16
N CYS A 261 -87.86 44.53 15.40
CA CYS A 261 -88.98 44.88 16.26
C CYS A 261 -89.58 46.25 15.89
N LEU A 262 -90.80 46.28 15.37
CA LEU A 262 -91.50 47.52 14.99
C LEU A 262 -92.26 48.17 16.16
N ASN A 263 -92.60 49.45 16.01
CA ASN A 263 -93.49 50.21 16.91
C ASN A 263 -92.97 50.40 18.36
N GLY A 264 -91.65 50.46 18.56
CA GLY A 264 -91.05 50.70 19.87
C GLY A 264 -91.01 49.48 20.78
N ALA A 265 -91.18 48.27 20.24
CA ALA A 265 -90.93 47.04 20.96
C ALA A 265 -89.43 46.86 21.25
N ILE A 266 -89.12 46.30 22.42
CA ILE A 266 -87.74 45.98 22.82
C ILE A 266 -87.42 44.58 22.29
N CYS A 267 -86.37 44.50 21.48
CA CYS A 267 -85.83 43.21 21.04
C CYS A 267 -84.95 42.61 22.14
N GLN A 268 -85.05 41.29 22.34
CA GLN A 268 -84.20 40.55 23.26
C GLN A 268 -83.56 39.40 22.49
N ASP A 269 -82.25 39.48 22.32
CA ASP A 269 -81.40 38.47 21.68
C ASP A 269 -81.57 37.08 22.32
N LYS A 270 -81.80 36.07 21.48
CA LYS A 270 -82.00 34.67 21.81
C LYS A 270 -81.70 33.81 20.59
N VAL A 271 -80.83 32.81 20.76
CA VAL A 271 -80.57 31.74 19.77
C VAL A 271 -81.80 31.37 18.93
N ASP A 272 -81.76 31.74 17.64
CA ASP A 272 -82.75 31.46 16.59
C ASP A 272 -84.15 32.10 16.83
N ARG A 273 -84.26 33.24 17.54
CA ARG A 273 -85.57 33.83 17.95
C ARG A 273 -85.67 35.35 18.07
#